data_AF-G5SL12-F1
#
_entry.id   AF-G5SL12-F1
#
_cell.length_a   1.000
_cell.length_b   1.000
_cell.length_c   1.000
_cell.angle_alpha   90.00
_cell.angle_beta   90.00
_cell.angle_gamma   90.00
#
_symmetry.space_group_name_H-M   'P 1'
#
loop_
_entity.id
_entity.type
_entity.pdbx_description
1 polymer ?
#
loop_
_entity_poly.entity_id
_entity_poly.type
_entity_poly.pdbx_seq_one_letter_code
_entity_poly.pdbx_strand_id
1 'polypeptide(L)'
;MSKINTTYQELADYIFSFFSSCTAPGQGLFLFRTLNATTRKYGKTQAEINLCHIVIFNLLENGYLEAANEPSPFVRLTEKGFDYLQGDDLIKNQINLKEYIDLSKEDSNVTFNGLWTIIGIKDVAPFYVDGPTFFNTINPFVNVATNYSAYIQMLSDQKESTSRHTWFKTLFLRLKKSDIPSFLDDLSLSIYKYYDEKDTTNQTNSYDIGAIVNPIVDENKAIVAKKVFITYCWENDEHNAWVHNLANDLDKAGFDIFIDIKQPLGIELNRFMEQTIANVDKVLIIATPEYKKRADNRERGVGYETSLITDDLIKDQNRIKFIPIIRIGSKDSSYPIYLGNRKGLYMREDNDYTQALNELIDNIRNY
;
A
#
# COMPACT_ATOMS: atom_id res chain seq x y z
N MET A 1 -24.31 -20.20 -9.64
CA MET A 1 -24.52 -19.46 -8.37
C MET A 1 -24.07 -18.03 -8.59
N SER A 2 -24.69 -17.03 -7.96
CA SER A 2 -24.11 -15.68 -7.95
C SER A 2 -22.74 -15.72 -7.28
N LYS A 3 -21.77 -14.96 -7.80
CA LYS A 3 -20.45 -14.87 -7.16
C LYS A 3 -20.64 -14.22 -5.78
N ILE A 4 -20.07 -14.82 -4.75
CA ILE A 4 -20.17 -14.31 -3.37
C ILE A 4 -19.04 -13.32 -3.15
N ASN A 5 -19.38 -12.08 -2.78
CA ASN A 5 -18.41 -11.10 -2.31
C ASN A 5 -18.05 -11.38 -0.84
N THR A 6 -17.24 -12.40 -0.61
CA THR A 6 -16.92 -12.90 0.74
C THR A 6 -16.22 -11.85 1.59
N THR A 7 -15.23 -11.14 1.03
CA THR A 7 -14.49 -10.11 1.77
C THR A 7 -15.38 -8.96 2.24
N TYR A 8 -16.29 -8.48 1.39
CA TYR A 8 -17.26 -7.46 1.81
C TYR A 8 -18.16 -7.96 2.94
N GLN A 9 -18.66 -9.19 2.81
CA GLN A 9 -19.53 -9.79 3.81
C GLN A 9 -18.81 -9.96 5.16
N GLU A 10 -17.58 -10.47 5.18
CA GLU A 10 -16.78 -10.61 6.41
C GLU A 10 -16.51 -9.26 7.08
N LEU A 11 -16.22 -8.22 6.29
CA LEU A 11 -16.04 -6.86 6.80
C LEU A 11 -17.35 -6.28 7.35
N ALA A 12 -18.47 -6.50 6.66
CA ALA A 12 -19.79 -6.09 7.11
C ALA A 12 -20.16 -6.80 8.41
N ASP A 13 -20.02 -8.13 8.50
CA ASP A 13 -20.25 -8.92 9.71
C ASP A 13 -19.42 -8.39 10.89
N TYR A 14 -18.14 -8.09 10.65
CA TYR A 14 -17.29 -7.47 11.65
C TYR A 14 -17.82 -6.10 12.09
N ILE A 15 -18.27 -5.24 11.18
CA ILE A 15 -18.86 -3.93 11.50
C ILE A 15 -20.16 -4.08 12.30
N PHE A 16 -21.05 -4.99 11.87
CA PHE A 16 -22.32 -5.24 12.53
C PHE A 16 -22.16 -5.89 13.90
N SER A 17 -21.07 -6.62 14.15
CA SER A 17 -20.76 -7.18 15.48
C SER A 17 -20.72 -6.11 16.58
N PHE A 18 -20.36 -4.86 16.25
CA PHE A 18 -20.37 -3.73 17.21
C PHE A 18 -21.78 -3.28 17.60
N PHE A 19 -22.79 -3.63 16.82
CA PHE A 19 -24.20 -3.33 17.06
C PHE A 19 -24.95 -4.51 17.70
N SER A 20 -24.27 -5.59 18.08
CA SER A 20 -24.89 -6.79 18.66
C SER A 20 -25.71 -6.55 19.93
N SER A 21 -25.46 -5.46 20.65
CA SER A 21 -26.27 -5.05 21.81
C SER A 21 -27.53 -4.25 21.44
N CYS A 22 -27.70 -3.86 20.18
CA CYS A 22 -28.87 -3.11 19.72
C CYS A 22 -30.08 -4.04 19.56
N THR A 23 -31.23 -3.63 20.09
CA THR A 23 -32.47 -4.43 20.12
C THR A 23 -33.58 -3.87 19.25
N ALA A 24 -33.37 -2.71 18.60
CA ALA A 24 -34.35 -2.08 17.71
C ALA A 24 -33.65 -1.16 16.69
N PRO A 25 -34.30 -0.87 15.54
CA PRO A 25 -33.88 0.18 14.62
C PRO A 25 -33.72 1.54 15.32
N GLY A 26 -32.84 2.39 14.79
CA GLY A 26 -32.52 3.72 15.33
C GLY A 26 -31.52 3.72 16.50
N GLN A 27 -31.19 2.55 17.07
CA GLN A 27 -30.10 2.42 18.03
C GLN A 27 -28.74 2.41 17.33
N GLY A 28 -27.68 2.77 18.06
CA GLY A 28 -26.39 2.98 17.43
C GLY A 28 -25.23 3.24 18.39
N LEU A 29 -24.10 3.64 17.83
CA LEU A 29 -22.89 3.98 18.57
C LEU A 29 -22.00 4.97 17.81
N PHE A 30 -20.99 5.51 18.47
CA PHE A 30 -19.89 6.22 17.82
C PHE A 30 -18.94 5.22 17.12
N LEU A 31 -19.44 4.60 16.04
CA LEU A 31 -18.79 3.48 15.35
C LEU A 31 -17.32 3.72 15.03
N PHE A 32 -16.98 4.86 14.43
CA PHE A 32 -15.60 5.21 14.08
C PHE A 32 -14.68 5.31 15.31
N ARG A 33 -15.18 5.82 16.44
CA ARG A 33 -14.40 5.87 17.69
C ARG A 33 -14.20 4.47 18.27
N THR A 34 -15.26 3.66 18.28
CA THR A 34 -15.20 2.27 18.76
C THR A 34 -14.27 1.42 17.92
N LEU A 35 -14.31 1.57 16.59
CA LEU A 35 -13.42 0.88 15.66
C LEU A 35 -11.96 1.28 15.93
N ASN A 36 -11.67 2.57 16.06
CA ASN A 36 -10.33 3.08 16.40
C ASN A 36 -9.82 2.62 17.78
N ALA A 37 -10.70 2.47 18.77
CA ALA A 37 -10.33 1.94 20.08
C ALA A 37 -10.02 0.43 19.99
N THR A 38 -10.83 -0.31 19.24
CA THR A 38 -10.70 -1.75 19.02
C THR A 38 -9.44 -2.09 18.24
N THR A 39 -9.08 -1.27 17.24
CA THR A 39 -7.87 -1.46 16.43
C THR A 39 -6.60 -1.30 17.25
N ARG A 40 -6.55 -0.32 18.16
CA ARG A 40 -5.44 -0.16 19.13
C ARG A 40 -5.31 -1.36 20.05
N LYS A 41 -6.44 -1.96 20.46
CA LYS A 41 -6.47 -3.10 21.38
C LYS A 41 -6.00 -4.41 20.72
N TYR A 42 -6.39 -4.64 19.46
CA TYR A 42 -6.11 -5.91 18.75
C TYR A 42 -5.02 -5.78 17.68
N GLY A 43 -4.36 -4.63 17.57
CA GLY A 43 -3.24 -4.43 16.64
C GLY A 43 -3.62 -4.46 15.17
N LYS A 44 -4.86 -4.11 14.81
CA LYS A 44 -5.27 -4.02 13.40
C LYS A 44 -4.45 -2.96 12.68
N THR A 45 -4.02 -3.27 11.46
CA THR A 45 -3.28 -2.38 10.57
C THR A 45 -4.16 -1.24 10.06
N GLN A 46 -3.54 -0.12 9.67
CA GLN A 46 -4.27 0.99 9.05
C GLN A 46 -4.95 0.59 7.73
N ALA A 47 -4.39 -0.38 7.00
CA ALA A 47 -5.01 -0.91 5.78
C ALA A 47 -6.35 -1.61 6.09
N GLU A 48 -6.40 -2.46 7.12
CA GLU A 48 -7.64 -3.11 7.56
C GLU A 48 -8.70 -2.10 8.03
N ILE A 49 -8.26 -1.01 8.67
CA ILE A 49 -9.15 0.10 9.08
C ILE A 49 -9.74 0.79 7.86
N ASN A 50 -8.93 1.07 6.84
CA ASN A 50 -9.39 1.72 5.62
C ASN A 50 -10.41 0.86 4.88
N LEU A 51 -10.22 -0.47 4.85
CA LEU A 51 -11.22 -1.40 4.31
C LEU A 51 -12.54 -1.32 5.08
N CYS A 52 -12.49 -1.26 6.42
CA CYS A 52 -13.69 -1.07 7.24
C CYS A 52 -14.39 0.25 6.91
N HIS A 53 -13.65 1.35 6.72
CA HIS A 53 -14.24 2.64 6.35
C HIS A 53 -14.95 2.58 4.99
N ILE A 54 -14.36 1.94 3.98
CA ILE A 54 -14.99 1.74 2.67
C ILE A 54 -16.34 1.01 2.83
N VAL A 55 -16.35 -0.08 3.61
CA VAL A 55 -17.59 -0.86 3.83
C VAL A 55 -18.61 -0.06 4.67
N ILE A 56 -18.19 0.69 5.68
CA ILE A 56 -19.11 1.56 6.45
C ILE A 56 -19.78 2.60 5.55
N PHE A 57 -19.00 3.29 4.71
CA PHE A 57 -19.56 4.27 3.77
C PHE A 57 -20.52 3.60 2.80
N ASN A 58 -20.20 2.39 2.33
CA ASN A 58 -21.09 1.66 1.45
C ASN A 58 -22.39 1.20 2.14
N LEU A 59 -22.33 0.80 3.41
CA LEU A 59 -23.51 0.48 4.22
C LEU A 59 -24.39 1.71 4.47
N LEU A 60 -23.79 2.90 4.63
CA LEU A 60 -24.50 4.17 4.73
C LEU A 60 -25.21 4.51 3.41
N GLU A 61 -24.50 4.44 2.28
CA GLU A 61 -25.07 4.70 0.95
C GLU A 61 -26.22 3.76 0.59
N ASN A 62 -26.13 2.49 0.99
CA ASN A 62 -27.13 1.48 0.72
C ASN A 62 -28.22 1.38 1.80
N GLY A 63 -28.25 2.33 2.74
CA GLY A 63 -29.32 2.51 3.72
C GLY A 63 -29.39 1.43 4.79
N TYR A 64 -28.30 0.73 5.09
CA TYR A 64 -28.19 -0.16 6.25
C TYR A 64 -27.83 0.59 7.52
N LEU A 65 -27.03 1.64 7.36
CA LEU A 65 -26.65 2.55 8.43
C LEU A 65 -27.14 3.95 8.11
N GLU A 66 -27.37 4.76 9.14
CA GLU A 66 -27.59 6.19 9.01
C GLU A 66 -26.64 6.96 9.94
N ALA A 67 -26.16 8.11 9.48
CA ALA A 67 -25.28 8.97 10.25
C ALA A 67 -25.44 10.43 9.80
N ALA A 68 -25.24 11.37 10.74
CA ALA A 68 -25.16 12.78 10.39
C ALA A 68 -23.85 13.08 9.62
N ASN A 69 -23.86 14.12 8.78
CA ASN A 69 -22.67 14.55 8.05
C ASN A 69 -21.76 15.42 8.95
N GLU A 70 -21.03 14.77 9.86
CA GLU A 70 -20.11 15.41 10.81
C GLU A 70 -18.84 14.54 11.04
N PRO A 71 -17.72 15.09 11.54
CA PRO A 71 -16.43 14.39 11.58
C PRO A 71 -16.36 13.12 12.46
N SER A 72 -17.31 12.93 13.37
CA SER A 72 -17.35 11.77 14.27
C SER A 72 -18.81 11.45 14.61
N PRO A 73 -19.59 11.01 13.62
CA PRO A 73 -21.02 10.96 13.76
C PRO A 73 -21.43 9.79 14.65
N PHE A 74 -22.56 9.97 15.31
CA PHE A 74 -23.27 8.84 15.90
C PHE A 74 -23.94 8.05 14.77
N VAL A 75 -23.56 6.79 14.62
CA VAL A 75 -24.04 5.90 13.54
C VAL A 75 -25.13 5.01 14.09
N ARG A 76 -26.29 4.95 13.43
CA ARG A 76 -27.46 4.17 13.83
C ARG A 76 -27.79 3.09 12.80
N LEU A 77 -28.44 2.03 13.27
CA LEU A 77 -29.07 1.04 12.41
C LEU A 77 -30.34 1.62 11.82
N THR A 78 -30.53 1.47 10.51
CA THR A 78 -31.85 1.60 9.91
C THR A 78 -32.65 0.31 10.15
N GLU A 79 -33.90 0.25 9.69
CA GLU A 79 -34.66 -1.00 9.67
C GLU A 79 -33.91 -2.09 8.89
N LYS A 80 -33.45 -1.78 7.69
CA LYS A 80 -32.65 -2.67 6.84
C LYS A 80 -31.35 -3.16 7.50
N GLY A 81 -30.66 -2.28 8.23
CA GLY A 81 -29.48 -2.67 9.01
C GLY A 81 -29.79 -3.59 10.18
N PHE A 82 -30.94 -3.37 10.83
CA PHE A 82 -31.40 -4.22 11.91
C PHE A 82 -31.83 -5.60 11.40
N ASP A 83 -32.51 -5.67 10.26
CA ASP A 83 -32.89 -6.93 9.61
C ASP A 83 -31.66 -7.78 9.27
N TYR A 84 -30.59 -7.15 8.75
CA TYR A 84 -29.31 -7.82 8.50
C TYR A 84 -28.74 -8.47 9.78
N LEU A 85 -28.81 -7.77 10.92
CA LEU A 85 -28.40 -8.35 12.21
C LEU A 85 -29.23 -9.57 12.63
N GLN A 86 -30.47 -9.67 12.17
CA GLN A 86 -31.35 -10.82 12.43
C GLN A 86 -31.13 -11.97 11.42
N GLY A 87 -30.23 -11.81 10.46
CA GLY A 87 -29.86 -12.86 9.50
C GLY A 87 -30.42 -12.67 8.09
N ASP A 88 -30.96 -11.50 7.75
CA ASP A 88 -31.30 -11.16 6.36
C ASP A 88 -30.05 -11.03 5.48
N ASP A 89 -30.24 -11.10 4.17
CA ASP A 89 -29.14 -11.06 3.20
C ASP A 89 -28.59 -9.64 2.96
N LEU A 90 -27.27 -9.55 2.83
CA LEU A 90 -26.57 -8.32 2.45
C LEU A 90 -26.54 -8.11 0.94
N ILE A 91 -26.95 -6.92 0.49
CA ILE A 91 -26.67 -6.42 -0.87
C ILE A 91 -25.17 -6.10 -0.94
N LYS A 92 -24.41 -7.00 -1.55
CA LYS A 92 -22.94 -6.98 -1.59
C LYS A 92 -22.34 -6.61 -2.96
N ASN A 93 -23.20 -6.21 -3.89
CA ASN A 93 -22.88 -5.92 -5.30
C ASN A 93 -23.01 -4.44 -5.68
N GLN A 94 -23.52 -3.58 -4.79
CA GLN A 94 -23.82 -2.19 -5.12
C GLN A 94 -22.78 -1.22 -4.54
N ILE A 95 -22.06 -0.52 -5.42
CA ILE A 95 -21.10 0.54 -5.08
C ILE A 95 -21.16 1.66 -6.11
N ASN A 96 -21.01 2.92 -5.70
CA ASN A 96 -20.81 4.07 -6.59
C ASN A 96 -19.37 4.57 -6.46
N LEU A 97 -18.45 4.05 -7.26
CA LEU A 97 -17.02 4.32 -7.13
C LEU A 97 -16.64 5.80 -7.16
N LYS A 98 -17.42 6.67 -7.81
CA LYS A 98 -17.12 8.11 -7.88
C LYS A 98 -17.16 8.80 -6.52
N GLU A 99 -17.95 8.31 -5.56
CA GLU A 99 -18.03 8.88 -4.21
C GLU A 99 -16.82 8.49 -3.34
N TYR A 100 -16.10 7.44 -3.71
CA TYR A 100 -14.94 6.92 -2.96
C TYR A 100 -13.61 7.42 -3.52
N ILE A 101 -13.62 7.93 -4.74
CA ILE A 101 -12.44 8.37 -5.46
C ILE A 101 -12.44 9.89 -5.53
N ASP A 102 -11.43 10.50 -4.90
CA ASP A 102 -11.26 11.96 -4.95
C ASP A 102 -10.84 12.40 -6.37
N LEU A 103 -11.84 12.74 -7.19
CA LEU A 103 -11.67 13.24 -8.55
C LEU A 103 -11.14 14.68 -8.61
N SER A 104 -11.04 15.38 -7.47
CA SER A 104 -10.39 16.70 -7.40
C SER A 104 -8.86 16.60 -7.42
N LYS A 105 -8.30 15.40 -7.20
CA LYS A 105 -6.85 15.18 -7.30
C LYS A 105 -6.40 15.33 -8.76
N GLU A 106 -5.37 16.14 -8.97
CA GLU A 106 -4.78 16.29 -10.30
C GLU A 106 -3.97 15.07 -10.77
N ASP A 107 -3.53 14.20 -9.84
CA ASP A 107 -2.67 13.05 -10.12
C ASP A 107 -3.48 11.75 -10.28
N SER A 108 -3.60 11.29 -11.53
CA SER A 108 -4.28 10.04 -11.88
C SER A 108 -3.67 8.79 -11.21
N ASN A 109 -2.41 8.82 -10.74
CA ASN A 109 -1.85 7.73 -9.95
C ASN A 109 -2.50 7.63 -8.56
N VAL A 110 -2.77 8.76 -7.93
CA VAL A 110 -3.43 8.81 -6.62
C VAL A 110 -4.86 8.29 -6.77
N THR A 111 -5.56 8.75 -7.81
CA THR A 111 -6.90 8.27 -8.19
C THR A 111 -6.90 6.74 -8.40
N PHE A 112 -5.92 6.20 -9.13
CA PHE A 112 -5.80 4.76 -9.34
C PHE A 112 -5.53 3.97 -8.04
N ASN A 113 -4.64 4.46 -7.17
CA ASN A 113 -4.31 3.77 -5.92
C ASN A 113 -5.54 3.67 -5.00
N GLY A 114 -6.37 4.71 -4.96
CA GLY A 114 -7.67 4.68 -4.28
C GLY A 114 -8.58 3.60 -4.86
N LEU A 115 -8.70 3.57 -6.19
CA LEU A 115 -9.50 2.57 -6.91
C LEU A 115 -9.00 1.15 -6.64
N TRP A 116 -7.68 0.93 -6.69
CA TRP A 116 -7.06 -0.39 -6.46
C TRP A 116 -7.32 -0.93 -5.05
N THR A 117 -7.46 -0.07 -4.05
CA THR A 117 -7.83 -0.48 -2.68
C THR A 117 -9.23 -1.10 -2.65
N ILE A 118 -10.13 -0.66 -3.53
CA ILE A 118 -11.53 -1.09 -3.60
C ILE A 118 -11.67 -2.35 -4.47
N ILE A 119 -10.95 -2.43 -5.59
CA ILE A 119 -11.18 -3.48 -6.62
C ILE A 119 -10.05 -4.50 -6.80
N GLY A 120 -8.90 -4.29 -6.18
CA GLY A 120 -7.63 -4.88 -6.61
C GLY A 120 -7.40 -6.36 -6.25
N ILE A 121 -6.81 -6.61 -5.09
CA ILE A 121 -6.30 -7.93 -4.71
C ILE A 121 -7.46 -8.87 -4.37
N LYS A 122 -7.41 -10.08 -4.93
CA LYS A 122 -8.42 -11.11 -4.65
C LYS A 122 -8.42 -11.48 -3.18
N ASP A 123 -9.60 -11.67 -2.60
CA ASP A 123 -9.80 -12.04 -1.19
C ASP A 123 -9.34 -10.97 -0.18
N VAL A 124 -9.01 -9.76 -0.65
CA VAL A 124 -8.59 -8.61 0.18
C VAL A 124 -9.42 -7.37 -0.15
N ALA A 125 -9.67 -7.11 -1.43
CA ALA A 125 -10.44 -5.97 -1.88
C ALA A 125 -11.95 -6.18 -1.60
N PRO A 126 -12.66 -5.16 -1.07
CA PRO A 126 -14.07 -5.29 -0.70
C PRO A 126 -14.97 -5.40 -1.94
N PHE A 127 -14.51 -5.01 -3.12
CA PHE A 127 -15.27 -5.16 -4.38
C PHE A 127 -14.33 -5.67 -5.47
N TYR A 128 -13.71 -6.82 -5.25
CA TYR A 128 -12.78 -7.43 -6.19
C TYR A 128 -13.29 -7.44 -7.64
N VAL A 129 -12.42 -7.05 -8.57
CA VAL A 129 -12.67 -7.07 -10.02
C VAL A 129 -11.59 -7.93 -10.71
N ASP A 130 -12.03 -8.87 -11.55
CA ASP A 130 -11.13 -9.70 -12.35
C ASP A 130 -10.63 -8.97 -13.61
N GLY A 131 -9.65 -9.59 -14.28
CA GLY A 131 -9.05 -9.02 -15.49
C GLY A 131 -10.06 -8.75 -16.61
N PRO A 132 -10.85 -9.76 -17.04
CA PRO A 132 -11.84 -9.57 -18.09
C PRO A 132 -12.85 -8.45 -17.78
N THR A 133 -13.36 -8.38 -16.56
CA THR A 133 -14.34 -7.35 -16.16
C THR A 133 -13.73 -5.96 -16.30
N PHE A 134 -12.57 -5.70 -15.67
CA PHE A 134 -11.92 -4.40 -15.76
C PHE A 134 -11.54 -4.03 -17.20
N PHE A 135 -10.99 -4.99 -17.96
CA PHE A 135 -10.60 -4.76 -19.35
C PHE A 135 -11.81 -4.38 -20.21
N ASN A 136 -12.90 -5.14 -20.13
CA ASN A 136 -14.10 -4.88 -20.92
C ASN A 136 -14.74 -3.54 -20.56
N THR A 137 -14.65 -3.12 -19.29
CA THR A 137 -15.11 -1.79 -18.86
C THR A 137 -14.23 -0.67 -19.40
N ILE A 138 -12.90 -0.81 -19.36
CA ILE A 138 -11.98 0.30 -19.71
C ILE A 138 -11.68 0.40 -21.20
N ASN A 139 -11.69 -0.72 -21.93
CA ASN A 139 -11.27 -0.75 -23.33
C ASN A 139 -12.09 0.14 -24.27
N PRO A 140 -13.41 0.37 -24.09
CA PRO A 140 -14.15 1.35 -24.88
C PRO A 140 -13.57 2.78 -24.83
N PHE A 141 -12.87 3.13 -23.76
CA PHE A 141 -12.26 4.46 -23.58
C PHE A 141 -10.84 4.55 -24.16
N VAL A 142 -10.08 3.46 -24.12
CA VAL A 142 -8.65 3.45 -24.47
C VAL A 142 -8.32 2.72 -25.78
N ASN A 143 -9.23 1.88 -26.28
CA ASN A 143 -9.18 1.13 -27.53
C ASN A 143 -7.82 0.44 -27.80
N VAL A 144 -7.36 -0.38 -26.86
CA VAL A 144 -6.01 -0.95 -26.89
C VAL A 144 -5.93 -2.33 -27.56
N ALA A 145 -7.03 -3.09 -27.57
CA ALA A 145 -7.10 -4.39 -28.23
C ALA A 145 -8.56 -4.78 -28.52
N THR A 146 -8.74 -5.85 -29.30
CA THR A 146 -10.08 -6.36 -29.67
C THR A 146 -10.79 -7.06 -28.52
N ASN A 147 -10.06 -7.74 -27.64
CA ASN A 147 -10.58 -8.43 -26.45
C ASN A 147 -9.47 -8.63 -25.41
N TYR A 148 -9.87 -9.08 -24.21
CA TYR A 148 -8.95 -9.30 -23.09
C TYR A 148 -7.79 -10.25 -23.43
N SER A 149 -8.08 -11.40 -24.05
CA SER A 149 -7.04 -12.38 -24.41
C SER A 149 -6.02 -11.81 -25.39
N ALA A 150 -6.48 -11.06 -26.40
CA ALA A 150 -5.62 -10.37 -27.34
C ALA A 150 -4.73 -9.32 -26.65
N TYR A 151 -5.27 -8.61 -25.66
CA TYR A 151 -4.50 -7.65 -24.87
C TYR A 151 -3.40 -8.33 -24.03
N ILE A 152 -3.71 -9.43 -23.35
CA ILE A 152 -2.72 -10.17 -22.55
C ILE A 152 -1.63 -10.77 -23.44
N GLN A 153 -2.00 -11.29 -24.63
CA GLN A 153 -1.02 -11.78 -25.60
C GLN A 153 -0.11 -10.64 -26.07
N MET A 154 -0.67 -9.47 -26.39
CA MET A 154 0.11 -8.29 -26.77
C MET A 154 1.13 -7.89 -25.70
N LEU A 155 0.74 -7.87 -24.41
CA LEU A 155 1.67 -7.59 -23.31
C LEU A 155 2.78 -8.63 -23.23
N SER A 156 2.44 -9.91 -23.36
CA SER A 156 3.41 -11.01 -23.36
C SER A 156 4.41 -10.91 -24.50
N ASP A 157 3.95 -10.64 -25.72
CA ASP A 157 4.79 -10.51 -26.91
C ASP A 157 5.75 -9.31 -26.80
N GLN A 158 5.30 -8.24 -26.14
CA GLN A 158 6.08 -7.03 -25.86
C GLN A 158 6.99 -7.16 -24.63
N LYS A 159 6.98 -8.31 -23.94
CA LYS A 159 7.68 -8.54 -22.67
C LYS A 159 7.29 -7.52 -21.58
N GLU A 160 6.06 -7.02 -21.62
CA GLU A 160 5.48 -6.18 -20.59
C GLU A 160 4.85 -7.03 -19.47
N SER A 161 4.64 -6.40 -18.30
CA SER A 161 4.05 -7.10 -17.14
C SER A 161 2.59 -7.48 -17.39
N THR A 162 2.27 -8.76 -17.20
CA THR A 162 0.90 -9.28 -17.21
C THR A 162 0.24 -9.26 -15.83
N SER A 163 0.90 -8.67 -14.81
CA SER A 163 0.32 -8.47 -13.48
C SER A 163 -0.87 -7.53 -13.53
N ARG A 164 -2.01 -7.95 -12.94
CA ARG A 164 -3.26 -7.17 -12.91
C ARG A 164 -3.03 -5.75 -12.42
N HIS A 165 -2.31 -5.57 -11.31
CA HIS A 165 -2.03 -4.24 -10.78
C HIS A 165 -1.34 -3.36 -11.84
N THR A 166 -0.30 -3.91 -12.49
CA THR A 166 0.51 -3.16 -13.46
C THR A 166 -0.33 -2.76 -14.67
N TRP A 167 -0.99 -3.71 -15.34
CA TRP A 167 -1.70 -3.38 -16.57
C TRP A 167 -3.02 -2.64 -16.30
N PHE A 168 -3.71 -2.86 -15.18
CA PHE A 168 -4.85 -2.03 -14.77
C PHE A 168 -4.40 -0.57 -14.64
N LYS A 169 -3.28 -0.34 -13.95
CA LYS A 169 -2.71 1.00 -13.78
C LYS A 169 -2.35 1.62 -15.12
N THR A 170 -1.69 0.87 -15.99
CA THR A 170 -1.32 1.33 -17.33
C THR A 170 -2.54 1.78 -18.13
N LEU A 171 -3.61 0.99 -18.16
CA LEU A 171 -4.83 1.35 -18.88
C LEU A 171 -5.56 2.53 -18.23
N PHE A 172 -5.64 2.57 -16.90
CA PHE A 172 -6.25 3.69 -16.18
C PHE A 172 -5.54 5.01 -16.46
N LEU A 173 -4.21 5.03 -16.46
CA LEU A 173 -3.42 6.22 -16.75
C LEU A 173 -3.52 6.68 -18.22
N ARG A 174 -4.06 5.85 -19.12
CA ARG A 174 -4.36 6.24 -20.50
C ARG A 174 -5.71 6.93 -20.66
N LEU A 175 -6.59 6.89 -19.65
CA LEU A 175 -7.87 7.58 -19.68
C LEU A 175 -7.67 9.09 -19.76
N LYS A 176 -8.50 9.77 -20.55
CA LYS A 176 -8.62 11.22 -20.44
C LYS A 176 -9.25 11.54 -19.09
N LYS A 177 -8.81 12.62 -18.44
CA LYS A 177 -9.37 13.05 -17.15
C LYS A 177 -10.89 13.25 -17.20
N SER A 178 -11.42 13.72 -18.32
CA SER A 178 -12.87 13.87 -18.56
C SER A 178 -13.64 12.56 -18.54
N ASP A 179 -12.97 11.44 -18.87
CA ASP A 179 -13.60 10.14 -19.08
C ASP A 179 -13.56 9.28 -17.80
N ILE A 180 -12.71 9.65 -16.83
CA ILE A 180 -12.58 8.94 -15.54
C ILE A 180 -13.94 8.80 -14.82
N PRO A 181 -14.77 9.85 -14.68
CA PRO A 181 -16.07 9.70 -14.02
C PRO A 181 -16.97 8.67 -14.71
N SER A 182 -17.09 8.72 -16.04
CA SER A 182 -17.88 7.78 -16.82
C SER A 182 -17.33 6.35 -16.73
N PHE A 183 -16.02 6.18 -16.75
CA PHE A 183 -15.38 4.88 -16.51
C PHE A 183 -15.73 4.32 -15.11
N LEU A 184 -15.71 5.16 -14.06
CA LEU A 184 -16.07 4.73 -12.71
C LEU A 184 -17.55 4.34 -12.59
N ASP A 185 -18.44 5.01 -13.32
CA ASP A 185 -19.86 4.62 -13.43
C ASP A 185 -20.01 3.25 -14.11
N ASP A 186 -19.36 3.06 -15.25
CA ASP A 186 -19.42 1.80 -16.00
C ASP A 186 -18.80 0.65 -15.20
N LEU A 187 -17.74 0.92 -14.44
CA LEU A 187 -17.10 -0.06 -13.56
C LEU A 187 -18.00 -0.41 -12.37
N SER A 188 -18.68 0.58 -11.79
CA SER A 188 -19.67 0.37 -10.72
C SER A 188 -20.80 -0.56 -11.19
N LEU A 189 -21.32 -0.33 -12.41
CA LEU A 189 -22.32 -1.21 -13.02
C LEU A 189 -21.77 -2.61 -13.34
N SER A 190 -20.51 -2.69 -13.75
CA SER A 190 -19.85 -3.97 -14.04
C SER A 190 -19.65 -4.80 -12.76
N ILE A 191 -19.32 -4.15 -11.63
CA ILE A 191 -19.26 -4.77 -10.30
C ILE A 191 -20.66 -5.29 -9.90
N TYR A 192 -21.70 -4.49 -10.09
CA TYR A 192 -23.07 -4.93 -9.82
C TYR A 192 -23.41 -6.22 -10.56
N LYS A 193 -23.18 -6.25 -11.88
CA LYS A 193 -23.44 -7.43 -12.72
C LYS A 193 -22.59 -8.63 -12.32
N TYR A 194 -21.30 -8.41 -12.05
CA TYR A 194 -20.36 -9.46 -11.66
C TYR A 194 -20.82 -10.27 -10.44
N TYR A 195 -21.46 -9.61 -9.48
CA TYR A 195 -21.96 -10.24 -8.26
C TYR A 195 -23.47 -10.59 -8.32
N ASP A 196 -24.25 -10.00 -9.23
CA ASP A 196 -25.68 -10.29 -9.44
C ASP A 196 -25.93 -11.52 -10.33
N GLU A 197 -25.06 -11.76 -11.31
CA GLU A 197 -25.24 -12.84 -12.29
C GLU A 197 -25.33 -14.22 -11.64
N LYS A 198 -26.53 -14.82 -11.65
CA LYS A 198 -26.70 -16.27 -11.51
C LYS A 198 -26.11 -16.92 -12.76
N ASP A 199 -24.90 -17.48 -12.67
CA ASP A 199 -24.21 -18.29 -13.70
C ASP A 199 -25.01 -18.50 -15.00
N THR A 200 -24.88 -17.57 -15.95
CA THR A 200 -25.25 -17.81 -17.34
C THR A 200 -24.17 -17.28 -18.24
N THR A 201 -23.02 -17.94 -18.26
CA THR A 201 -22.53 -18.72 -19.42
C THR A 201 -21.08 -19.13 -19.21
N ASN A 202 -20.83 -20.43 -19.39
CA ASN A 202 -19.50 -20.98 -19.55
C ASN A 202 -18.77 -20.29 -20.72
N GLN A 203 -17.67 -19.61 -20.42
CA GLN A 203 -16.43 -19.86 -21.15
C GLN A 203 -15.35 -20.19 -20.14
N THR A 204 -15.27 -21.49 -19.85
CA THR A 204 -14.08 -22.16 -19.35
C THR A 204 -12.87 -21.77 -20.18
N ASN A 205 -11.86 -21.21 -19.53
CA ASN A 205 -10.46 -21.57 -19.75
C ASN A 205 -9.79 -21.52 -18.37
N SER A 206 -9.90 -22.64 -17.67
CA SER A 206 -9.06 -22.97 -16.53
C SER A 206 -7.63 -23.13 -17.03
N TYR A 207 -6.73 -22.27 -16.58
CA TYR A 207 -5.35 -22.65 -16.37
C TYR A 207 -4.99 -22.26 -14.94
N ASP A 208 -5.37 -23.16 -14.03
CA ASP A 208 -4.52 -23.43 -12.87
C ASP A 208 -3.23 -24.05 -13.41
N ILE A 209 -2.11 -23.37 -13.21
CA ILE A 209 -0.83 -24.04 -12.99
C ILE A 209 -0.22 -23.45 -11.73
N GLY A 210 -0.54 -24.09 -10.61
CA GLY A 210 0.45 -24.23 -9.56
C GLY A 210 1.59 -25.08 -10.08
N ALA A 211 2.78 -24.51 -10.19
CA ALA A 211 4.01 -25.28 -10.37
C ALA A 211 5.04 -24.79 -9.36
N ILE A 212 5.41 -25.74 -8.52
CA ILE A 212 6.54 -25.76 -7.59
C ILE A 212 7.81 -25.38 -8.36
N VAL A 213 8.58 -24.41 -7.85
CA VAL A 213 9.94 -24.14 -8.35
C VAL A 213 10.93 -24.42 -7.22
N ASN A 214 11.67 -25.52 -7.37
CA ASN A 214 13.01 -25.65 -6.81
C ASN A 214 14.03 -25.30 -7.91
N PRO A 215 15.25 -24.86 -7.54
CA PRO A 215 16.05 -23.96 -8.36
C PRO A 215 16.89 -24.71 -9.40
N ILE A 216 16.94 -24.16 -10.61
CA ILE A 216 18.00 -24.44 -11.56
C ILE A 216 18.85 -23.17 -11.64
N VAL A 217 20.10 -23.33 -11.22
CA VAL A 217 21.20 -22.37 -11.36
C VAL A 217 21.45 -22.19 -12.86
N ASP A 218 21.47 -20.96 -13.35
CA ASP A 218 22.16 -20.65 -14.60
C ASP A 218 22.93 -19.34 -14.48
N GLU A 219 24.20 -19.45 -14.82
CA GLU A 219 25.28 -18.51 -14.64
C GLU A 219 25.35 -17.62 -15.88
N ASN A 220 24.88 -16.38 -15.77
CA ASN A 220 25.34 -15.19 -16.51
C ASN A 220 24.40 -14.02 -16.18
N LYS A 221 24.37 -13.62 -14.91
CA LYS A 221 23.57 -12.50 -14.43
C LYS A 221 24.32 -11.21 -14.76
N ALA A 222 23.77 -10.41 -15.68
CA ALA A 222 24.07 -8.99 -15.69
C ALA A 222 23.79 -8.47 -14.26
N ILE A 223 24.83 -7.95 -13.60
CA ILE A 223 24.76 -7.55 -12.20
C ILE A 223 23.78 -6.39 -12.10
N VAL A 224 22.54 -6.70 -11.72
CA VAL A 224 21.56 -5.67 -11.35
C VAL A 224 22.10 -5.02 -10.09
N ALA A 225 22.53 -3.76 -10.20
CA ALA A 225 23.02 -2.97 -9.08
C ALA A 225 21.94 -2.92 -8.00
N LYS A 226 22.30 -3.30 -6.76
CA LYS A 226 21.36 -3.21 -5.64
C LYS A 226 21.03 -1.75 -5.38
N LYS A 227 19.75 -1.47 -5.15
CA LYS A 227 19.21 -0.15 -4.84
C LYS A 227 19.33 0.10 -3.35
N VAL A 228 19.99 1.20 -2.98
CA VAL A 228 20.26 1.56 -1.58
C VAL A 228 19.73 2.96 -1.32
N PHE A 229 18.83 3.09 -0.35
CA PHE A 229 18.39 4.38 0.15
C PHE A 229 19.17 4.78 1.40
N ILE A 230 19.55 6.06 1.50
CA ILE A 230 20.20 6.63 2.69
C ILE A 230 19.26 7.66 3.30
N THR A 231 18.76 7.39 4.50
CA THR A 231 18.00 8.34 5.32
C THR A 231 18.88 8.82 6.47
N TYR A 232 18.87 10.14 6.68
CA TYR A 232 19.64 10.82 7.72
C TYR A 232 18.93 12.10 8.17
N CYS A 233 19.40 12.68 9.26
CA CYS A 233 18.91 13.96 9.76
C CYS A 233 19.88 15.06 9.33
N TRP A 234 19.35 16.15 8.77
CA TRP A 234 20.15 17.35 8.54
C TRP A 234 20.55 17.98 9.88
N GLU A 235 21.86 17.95 10.18
CA GLU A 235 22.42 18.40 11.46
C GLU A 235 23.41 19.55 11.26
N ASN A 236 24.64 19.25 10.85
CA ASN A 236 25.69 20.21 10.59
C ASN A 236 26.42 19.86 9.28
N ASP A 237 27.15 20.84 8.73
CA ASP A 237 27.79 20.70 7.43
C ASP A 237 28.80 19.54 7.38
N GLU A 238 29.49 19.25 8.48
CA GLU A 238 30.45 18.14 8.58
C GLU A 238 29.73 16.77 8.50
N HIS A 239 28.63 16.60 9.22
CA HIS A 239 27.78 15.41 9.16
C HIS A 239 27.19 15.22 7.76
N ASN A 240 26.65 16.28 7.18
CA ASN A 240 26.03 16.24 5.86
C ASN A 240 27.07 15.88 4.78
N ALA A 241 28.26 16.50 4.82
CA ALA A 241 29.36 16.19 3.93
C ALA A 241 29.83 14.73 4.07
N TRP A 242 29.87 14.21 5.31
CA TRP A 242 30.20 12.81 5.56
C TRP A 242 29.18 11.85 4.93
N VAL A 243 27.88 12.11 5.09
CA VAL A 243 26.82 11.29 4.46
C VAL A 243 26.91 11.34 2.94
N HIS A 244 27.24 12.50 2.36
CA HIS A 244 27.45 12.63 0.91
C HIS A 244 28.67 11.84 0.41
N ASN A 245 29.77 11.83 1.17
CA ASN A 245 30.93 11.02 0.84
C ASN A 245 30.60 9.53 0.87
N LEU A 246 29.88 9.07 1.90
CA LEU A 246 29.38 7.69 1.97
C LEU A 246 28.50 7.34 0.77
N ALA A 247 27.56 8.22 0.39
CA ALA A 247 26.71 8.02 -0.77
C ALA A 247 27.52 7.90 -2.08
N ASN A 248 28.52 8.75 -2.26
CA ASN A 248 29.38 8.73 -3.45
C ASN A 248 30.29 7.50 -3.51
N ASP A 249 30.78 7.03 -2.37
CA ASP A 249 31.67 5.86 -2.33
C ASP A 249 30.89 4.56 -2.55
N LEU A 250 29.63 4.48 -2.07
CA LEU A 250 28.73 3.36 -2.40
C LEU A 250 28.30 3.36 -3.88
N ASP A 251 28.08 4.54 -4.47
CA ASP A 251 27.81 4.69 -5.90
C ASP A 251 29.00 4.20 -6.75
N LYS A 252 30.23 4.60 -6.40
CA LYS A 252 31.47 4.07 -7.01
C LYS A 252 31.65 2.56 -6.83
N ALA A 253 31.11 2.00 -5.74
CA ALA A 253 31.13 0.56 -5.48
C ALA A 253 30.08 -0.22 -6.31
N GLY A 254 29.26 0.46 -7.13
CA GLY A 254 28.35 -0.14 -8.10
C GLY A 254 26.92 -0.33 -7.59
N PHE A 255 26.48 0.43 -6.58
CA PHE A 255 25.10 0.44 -6.09
C PHE A 255 24.29 1.61 -6.67
N ASP A 256 22.98 1.44 -6.80
CA ASP A 256 22.06 2.51 -7.23
C ASP A 256 21.59 3.30 -5.99
N ILE A 257 22.13 4.52 -5.80
CA ILE A 257 22.00 5.29 -4.54
C ILE A 257 20.89 6.32 -4.61
N PHE A 258 19.94 6.20 -3.68
CA PHE A 258 18.88 7.16 -3.44
C PHE A 258 19.17 7.95 -2.16
N ILE A 259 19.14 9.29 -2.25
CA ILE A 259 19.32 10.21 -1.13
C ILE A 259 18.53 11.50 -1.43
N ASP A 260 18.01 12.12 -0.37
CA ASP A 260 17.14 13.31 -0.43
C ASP A 260 17.74 14.48 -1.23
N ILE A 261 19.03 14.77 -1.06
CA ILE A 261 19.70 15.93 -1.69
C ILE A 261 19.90 15.78 -3.19
N LYS A 262 19.88 14.54 -3.71
CA LYS A 262 19.97 14.27 -5.15
C LYS A 262 18.63 14.47 -5.86
N GLN A 263 17.57 14.84 -5.14
CA GLN A 263 16.25 15.05 -5.72
C GLN A 263 16.07 16.47 -6.28
N PRO A 264 15.31 16.63 -7.38
CA PRO A 264 15.03 17.94 -7.95
C PRO A 264 14.21 18.81 -7.00
N LEU A 265 14.44 20.13 -7.06
CA LEU A 265 13.69 21.12 -6.30
C LEU A 265 12.19 21.04 -6.64
N GLY A 266 11.33 21.07 -5.62
CA GLY A 266 9.87 20.98 -5.77
C GLY A 266 9.29 19.57 -5.64
N ILE A 267 10.13 18.54 -5.46
CA ILE A 267 9.66 17.20 -5.08
C ILE A 267 9.02 17.25 -3.69
N GLU A 268 7.93 16.50 -3.50
CA GLU A 268 7.40 16.27 -2.16
C GLU A 268 8.24 15.17 -1.50
N LEU A 269 9.12 15.58 -0.58
CA LEU A 269 10.13 14.69 0.01
C LEU A 269 9.50 13.51 0.75
N ASN A 270 8.35 13.69 1.42
CA ASN A 270 7.70 12.60 2.15
C ASN A 270 7.25 11.48 1.22
N ARG A 271 6.63 11.82 0.09
CA ARG A 271 6.24 10.90 -0.98
C ARG A 271 7.46 10.27 -1.66
N PHE A 272 8.55 11.02 -1.86
CA PHE A 272 9.79 10.47 -2.38
C PHE A 272 10.36 9.40 -1.44
N MET A 273 10.44 9.68 -0.15
CA MET A 273 10.99 8.78 0.86
C MET A 273 10.11 7.51 0.99
N GLU A 274 8.78 7.65 0.94
CA GLU A 274 7.84 6.51 0.87
C GLU A 274 8.09 5.57 -0.30
N GLN A 275 8.10 6.14 -1.50
CA GLN A 275 8.27 5.37 -2.72
C GLN A 275 9.64 4.74 -2.77
N THR A 276 10.66 5.45 -2.29
CA THR A 276 12.03 4.94 -2.26
C THR A 276 12.15 3.79 -1.28
N ILE A 277 11.73 3.95 -0.01
CA ILE A 277 11.78 2.88 0.99
C ILE A 277 11.04 1.62 0.49
N ALA A 278 9.91 1.75 -0.19
CA ALA A 278 9.16 0.61 -0.70
C ALA A 278 9.90 -0.17 -1.81
N ASN A 279 10.75 0.49 -2.60
CA ASN A 279 11.31 -0.03 -3.85
C ASN A 279 12.83 -0.26 -3.84
N VAL A 280 13.52 0.02 -2.73
CA VAL A 280 14.96 -0.25 -2.57
C VAL A 280 15.23 -1.58 -1.87
N ASP A 281 16.39 -2.17 -2.16
CA ASP A 281 16.85 -3.43 -1.56
C ASP A 281 17.34 -3.23 -0.13
N LYS A 282 18.05 -2.12 0.13
CA LYS A 282 18.58 -1.75 1.45
C LYS A 282 18.23 -0.30 1.79
N VAL A 283 18.04 -0.06 3.08
CA VAL A 283 17.86 1.28 3.67
C VAL A 283 18.93 1.46 4.74
N LEU A 284 19.84 2.39 4.50
CA LEU A 284 20.84 2.82 5.48
C LEU A 284 20.24 3.93 6.32
N ILE A 285 20.30 3.77 7.64
CA ILE A 285 19.78 4.74 8.60
C ILE A 285 20.96 5.33 9.34
N ILE A 286 21.28 6.59 9.05
CA ILE A 286 22.40 7.27 9.69
C ILE A 286 21.97 7.70 11.08
N ALA A 287 22.37 6.90 12.06
CA ALA A 287 21.97 7.02 13.46
C ALA A 287 22.89 7.97 14.22
N THR A 288 22.27 9.00 14.78
CA THR A 288 22.85 9.99 15.71
C THR A 288 21.87 10.23 16.87
N PRO A 289 22.30 10.86 17.98
CA PRO A 289 21.38 11.23 19.05
C PRO A 289 20.26 12.18 18.60
N GLU A 290 20.56 13.07 17.66
CA GLU A 290 19.57 14.01 17.12
C GLU A 290 18.57 13.29 16.20
N TYR A 291 19.02 12.35 15.36
CA TYR A 291 18.14 11.49 14.57
C TYR A 291 17.17 10.70 15.47
N LYS A 292 17.69 10.06 16.54
CA LYS A 292 16.87 9.36 17.54
C LYS A 292 15.81 10.29 18.13
N LYS A 293 16.22 11.46 18.61
CA LYS A 293 15.32 12.42 19.25
C LYS A 293 14.18 12.83 18.32
N ARG A 294 14.47 13.15 17.05
CA ARG A 294 13.44 13.58 16.07
C ARG A 294 12.52 12.43 15.67
N ALA A 295 13.09 11.24 15.48
CA ALA A 295 12.33 10.04 15.15
C ALA A 295 11.37 9.63 16.28
N ASP A 296 11.84 9.58 17.52
CA ASP A 296 11.04 9.14 18.68
C ASP A 296 9.95 10.17 19.06
N ASN A 297 10.23 11.47 18.93
CA ASN A 297 9.29 12.54 19.33
C ASN A 297 8.38 13.03 18.19
N ARG A 298 8.51 12.49 16.97
CA ARG A 298 7.78 12.93 15.77
C ARG A 298 7.89 14.45 15.51
N GLU A 299 9.02 15.06 15.87
CA GLU A 299 9.27 16.48 15.66
C GLU A 299 9.73 16.75 14.21
N ARG A 300 9.24 17.87 13.64
CA ARG A 300 9.51 18.43 12.30
C ARG A 300 10.44 17.59 11.39
N GLY A 301 9.86 16.92 10.40
CA GLY A 301 10.58 16.44 9.21
C GLY A 301 11.18 15.03 9.26
N VAL A 302 11.19 14.35 10.42
CA VAL A 302 11.73 12.96 10.54
C VAL A 302 10.63 11.95 10.94
N GLY A 303 9.40 12.40 11.16
CA GLY A 303 8.30 11.55 11.62
C GLY A 303 7.67 10.65 10.55
N TYR A 304 7.78 11.02 9.27
CA TYR A 304 7.14 10.29 8.19
C TYR A 304 7.92 9.03 7.78
N GLU A 305 9.21 9.18 7.48
CA GLU A 305 10.12 8.06 7.23
C GLU A 305 10.14 7.08 8.41
N THR A 306 10.17 7.62 9.63
CA THR A 306 10.12 6.83 10.86
C THR A 306 8.87 5.94 10.88
N SER A 307 7.70 6.46 10.50
CA SER A 307 6.47 5.65 10.46
C SER A 307 6.56 4.54 9.41
N LEU A 308 7.16 4.81 8.25
CA LEU A 308 7.28 3.86 7.15
C LEU A 308 8.31 2.77 7.38
N ILE A 309 9.47 3.15 7.95
CA ILE A 309 10.52 2.23 8.39
C ILE A 309 9.95 1.36 9.51
N THR A 310 9.24 1.96 10.48
CA THR A 310 8.55 1.23 11.55
C THR A 310 7.50 0.27 10.99
N ASP A 311 6.69 0.69 10.03
CA ASP A 311 5.65 -0.15 9.41
C ASP A 311 6.26 -1.33 8.63
N ASP A 312 7.35 -1.13 7.89
CA ASP A 312 8.04 -2.20 7.15
C ASP A 312 8.78 -3.17 8.11
N LEU A 313 9.31 -2.65 9.23
CA LEU A 313 9.95 -3.43 10.30
C LEU A 313 8.96 -4.23 11.15
N ILE A 314 7.74 -3.71 11.36
CA ILE A 314 6.66 -4.39 12.05
C ILE A 314 6.06 -5.50 11.17
N LYS A 315 5.96 -5.26 9.86
CA LYS A 315 5.48 -6.25 8.87
C LYS A 315 6.38 -7.49 8.80
N ASP A 316 7.69 -7.32 8.91
CA ASP A 316 8.65 -8.44 8.99
C ASP A 316 9.86 -8.07 9.85
N GLN A 317 9.87 -8.57 11.09
CA GLN A 317 10.95 -8.31 12.05
C GLN A 317 12.27 -8.99 11.64
N ASN A 318 12.25 -10.03 10.82
CA ASN A 318 13.46 -10.71 10.35
C ASN A 318 14.02 -10.09 9.07
N ARG A 319 13.33 -9.09 8.49
CA ARG A 319 13.78 -8.40 7.29
C ARG A 319 15.10 -7.68 7.53
N ILE A 320 16.15 -8.06 6.82
CA ILE A 320 17.50 -7.49 6.90
C ILE A 320 17.70 -6.29 5.96
N LYS A 321 16.63 -5.54 5.70
CA LYS A 321 16.60 -4.39 4.78
C LYS A 321 17.14 -3.11 5.41
N PHE A 322 16.87 -2.91 6.71
CA PHE A 322 17.24 -1.70 7.44
C PHE A 322 18.56 -1.90 8.18
N ILE A 323 19.58 -1.15 7.78
CA ILE A 323 20.95 -1.24 8.31
C ILE A 323 21.25 0.08 9.04
N PRO A 324 21.30 0.08 10.39
CA PRO A 324 21.68 1.27 11.12
C PRO A 324 23.19 1.51 11.02
N ILE A 325 23.58 2.75 10.74
CA ILE A 325 24.98 3.21 10.72
C ILE A 325 25.16 4.21 11.86
N ILE A 326 25.87 3.83 12.92
CA ILE A 326 26.10 4.69 14.09
C ILE A 326 27.24 5.65 13.75
N ARG A 327 26.87 6.88 13.36
CA ARG A 327 27.84 7.96 13.08
C ARG A 327 28.24 8.70 14.34
N ILE A 328 27.29 8.96 15.24
CA ILE A 328 27.54 9.66 16.51
C ILE A 328 26.89 8.87 17.66
N GLY A 329 27.56 8.80 18.81
CA GLY A 329 27.03 8.17 20.02
C GLY A 329 27.17 6.64 20.05
N SER A 330 26.20 5.98 20.68
CA SER A 330 26.09 4.52 20.81
C SER A 330 24.74 4.03 20.32
N LYS A 331 24.56 2.70 20.31
CA LYS A 331 23.25 2.09 20.02
C LYS A 331 22.13 2.69 20.89
N ASP A 332 22.34 2.78 22.19
CA ASP A 332 21.31 3.26 23.12
C ASP A 332 20.97 4.74 22.91
N SER A 333 22.00 5.56 22.66
CA SER A 333 21.83 7.01 22.49
C SER A 333 21.31 7.40 21.11
N SER A 334 21.47 6.55 20.10
CA SER A 334 21.31 6.95 18.69
C SER A 334 20.32 6.10 17.90
N TYR A 335 19.86 4.95 18.41
CA TYR A 335 18.80 4.18 17.77
C TYR A 335 17.42 4.69 18.19
N PRO A 336 16.56 5.10 17.25
CA PRO A 336 15.14 5.21 17.51
C PRO A 336 14.56 3.90 18.06
N ILE A 337 13.50 4.00 18.85
CA ILE A 337 12.87 2.85 19.53
C ILE A 337 12.51 1.74 18.53
N TYR A 338 12.07 2.11 17.32
CA TYR A 338 11.64 1.17 16.28
C TYR A 338 12.77 0.30 15.71
N LEU A 339 14.05 0.68 15.85
CA LEU A 339 15.18 -0.14 15.39
C LEU A 339 15.47 -1.32 16.31
N GLY A 340 14.93 -1.29 17.53
CA GLY A 340 15.10 -2.35 18.52
C GLY A 340 16.56 -2.78 18.69
N ASN A 341 16.82 -4.09 18.66
CA ASN A 341 18.15 -4.65 18.87
C ASN A 341 18.91 -4.99 17.59
N ARG A 342 18.57 -4.41 16.43
CA ARG A 342 19.24 -4.74 15.15
C ARG A 342 20.76 -4.55 15.23
N LYS A 343 21.48 -5.40 14.50
CA LYS A 343 22.93 -5.23 14.30
C LYS A 343 23.12 -4.07 13.33
N GLY A 344 23.92 -3.09 13.72
CA GLY A 344 24.36 -2.00 12.86
C GLY A 344 25.87 -1.88 12.86
N LEU A 345 26.36 -0.95 12.06
CA LEU A 345 27.78 -0.70 11.86
C LEU A 345 28.20 0.60 12.54
N TYR A 346 29.34 0.58 13.23
CA TYR A 346 29.93 1.80 13.80
C TYR A 346 30.83 2.46 12.76
N MET A 347 30.55 3.73 12.45
CA MET A 347 31.37 4.55 11.55
C MET A 347 31.65 5.91 12.20
N ARG A 348 32.18 5.89 13.42
CA ARG A 348 32.35 7.08 14.27
C ARG A 348 33.66 7.82 14.02
N GLU A 349 34.74 7.06 13.87
CA GLU A 349 36.09 7.59 13.70
C GLU A 349 36.48 7.56 12.23
N ASP A 350 36.93 8.69 11.68
CA ASP A 350 37.23 8.81 10.26
C ASP A 350 38.45 7.97 9.85
N ASN A 351 39.35 7.68 10.80
CA ASN A 351 40.50 6.81 10.59
C ASN A 351 40.10 5.37 10.25
N ASP A 352 38.92 4.92 10.68
CA ASP A 352 38.41 3.56 10.46
C ASP A 352 37.41 3.49 9.28
N TYR A 353 37.15 4.63 8.61
CA TYR A 353 36.11 4.77 7.60
C TYR A 353 36.26 3.75 6.47
N THR A 354 37.47 3.56 5.94
CA THR A 354 37.70 2.65 4.80
C THR A 354 37.39 1.20 5.16
N GLN A 355 37.78 0.76 6.37
CA GLN A 355 37.50 -0.59 6.84
C GLN A 355 36.00 -0.81 7.01
N ALA A 356 35.31 0.12 7.66
CA ALA A 356 33.88 0.02 7.87
C ALA A 356 33.09 0.13 6.55
N LEU A 357 33.53 0.97 5.60
CA LEU A 357 32.95 1.06 4.26
C LEU A 357 33.04 -0.28 3.52
N ASN A 358 34.18 -0.97 3.59
CA ASN A 358 34.32 -2.30 2.97
C ASN A 358 33.41 -3.33 3.64
N GLU A 359 33.31 -3.33 4.97
CA GLU A 359 32.36 -4.20 5.69
C GLU A 359 30.91 -3.95 5.25
N LEU A 360 30.54 -2.68 5.07
CA LEU A 360 29.21 -2.29 4.60
C LEU A 360 28.95 -2.74 3.15
N ILE A 361 29.92 -2.52 2.25
CA ILE A 361 29.82 -2.94 0.84
C ILE A 361 29.64 -4.46 0.75
N ASP A 362 30.45 -5.22 1.49
CA ASP A 362 30.36 -6.68 1.51
C ASP A 362 29.04 -7.15 2.11
N ASN A 363 28.53 -6.48 3.15
CA ASN A 363 27.23 -6.80 3.72
C ASN A 363 26.10 -6.57 2.69
N ILE A 364 26.06 -5.40 2.05
CA ILE A 364 25.04 -5.05 1.06
C ILE A 364 25.11 -6.00 -0.15
N ARG A 365 26.29 -6.45 -0.59
CA ARG A 365 26.39 -7.41 -1.72
C ARG A 365 25.84 -8.78 -1.35
N ASN A 366 26.23 -9.29 -0.19
CA ASN A 366 25.96 -10.69 0.19
C ASN A 366 24.56 -10.91 0.78
N TYR A 367 23.94 -9.87 1.31
CA TYR A 367 22.64 -9.93 1.99
C TYR A 367 21.70 -8.87 1.47
#